data_AF-A0A426D4Q5-F1
#
_entry.id   AF-A0A426D4Q5-F1
#
_cell.length_a   1.000
_cell.length_b   1.000
_cell.length_c   1.000
_cell.angle_alpha   90.00
_cell.angle_beta   90.00
_cell.angle_gamma   90.00
#
_symmetry.space_group_name_H-M   'P 1'
#
loop_
_entity.id
_entity.type
_entity.pdbx_description
1 polymer ?
#
loop_
_entity_poly.entity_id
_entity_poly.type
_entity_poly.pdbx_seq_one_letter_code
_entity_poly.pdbx_strand_id
1 'polypeptide(L)'
;MKKITLMSTSLLLLLALSACGKTQNQAKSASKSSATHERIGKTTTKTNKAASRSTATATSQTTTKTSGTAMNLAQIKRGDYSGLASHWHQVAMTYNRQDGKGVHYKTGGDKHLSVSKSTITDGNVTLRGDQFTDDGGDTHSVNFKGDHGSLVTLLDDSDKVGVNWAVTFYPKGSTDKIKLNSDTKKNTQDLITIWDSGSQYTAIFAPSTAKTTTKRLNLAQLADNNFSSLVGRWKNPAGKVLTVTNRVAKRPKSSQLALAAGAVIQEKSSDGKQQVIGAGKVTNGMIQGSFGSFSNMTMEPLLIVPAGVKAEKGDDSNVKKDRLIMGGGQGGYASEAYYRD
;
A
#
# COMPACT_ATOMS: atom_id res chain seq x y z
N MET A 1 2.16 -25.47 -38.15
CA MET A 1 3.32 -25.56 -37.23
C MET A 1 4.47 -24.77 -37.83
N LYS A 2 4.83 -23.63 -37.24
CA LYS A 2 6.05 -22.88 -37.58
C LYS A 2 6.78 -22.62 -36.26
N LYS A 3 7.99 -23.18 -36.15
CA LYS A 3 8.86 -23.09 -34.99
C LYS A 3 9.35 -21.65 -34.88
N ILE A 4 9.05 -20.97 -33.77
CA ILE A 4 9.62 -19.66 -33.46
C ILE A 4 10.74 -19.91 -32.45
N THR A 5 11.95 -19.74 -32.93
CA THR A 5 13.22 -19.84 -32.19
C THR A 5 13.27 -18.72 -31.15
N LEU A 6 13.33 -19.07 -29.86
CA LEU A 6 13.63 -18.09 -28.80
C LEU A 6 15.11 -17.68 -28.93
N MET A 7 15.34 -16.44 -29.37
CA MET A 7 16.63 -15.80 -29.18
C MET A 7 16.73 -15.28 -27.74
N SER A 8 17.66 -15.88 -27.02
CA SER A 8 18.23 -15.38 -25.77
C SER A 8 18.80 -13.97 -25.98
N THR A 9 18.24 -12.95 -25.32
CA THR A 9 18.82 -11.60 -25.29
C THR A 9 19.32 -11.25 -23.89
N SER A 10 20.61 -10.94 -23.90
CA SER A 10 21.54 -10.73 -22.82
C SER A 10 21.16 -9.62 -21.84
N LEU A 11 21.29 -9.95 -20.55
CA LEU A 11 21.30 -9.01 -19.44
C LEU A 11 22.62 -8.22 -19.46
N LEU A 12 22.57 -6.93 -19.83
CA LEU A 12 23.74 -6.04 -19.71
C LEU A 12 23.99 -5.70 -18.22
N LEU A 13 24.97 -6.36 -17.62
CA LEU A 13 25.70 -5.86 -16.45
C LEU A 13 26.85 -4.96 -16.93
N LEU A 14 26.82 -3.67 -16.56
CA LEU A 14 27.97 -2.78 -16.65
C LEU A 14 28.76 -2.84 -15.34
N LEU A 15 29.88 -3.56 -15.36
CA LEU A 15 30.92 -3.53 -14.34
C LEU A 15 31.86 -2.35 -14.62
N ALA A 16 31.93 -1.39 -13.68
CA ALA A 16 33.03 -0.43 -13.65
C ALA A 16 34.12 -0.96 -12.70
N LEU A 17 35.26 -1.32 -13.29
CA LEU A 17 36.49 -1.65 -12.57
C LEU A 17 37.01 -0.40 -11.84
N SER A 18 37.47 -0.58 -10.61
CA SER A 18 38.50 0.27 -10.01
C SER A 18 39.51 -0.65 -9.35
N ALA A 19 40.64 -0.81 -10.04
CA ALA A 19 41.83 -1.51 -9.57
C ALA A 19 42.67 -0.56 -8.69
N CYS A 20 43.02 -1.03 -7.50
CA CYS A 20 44.23 -0.76 -6.73
C CYS A 20 44.23 -1.90 -5.70
N GLY A 21 45.13 -2.88 -5.72
CA GLY A 21 46.58 -2.75 -5.70
C GLY A 21 47.04 -3.52 -4.46
N LYS A 22 47.67 -4.68 -4.68
CA LYS A 22 48.06 -5.76 -3.76
C LYS A 22 48.67 -5.30 -2.42
N THR A 23 48.56 -6.15 -1.38
CA THR A 23 49.70 -6.92 -0.82
C THR A 23 49.18 -8.09 0.02
N GLN A 24 49.45 -9.32 -0.43
CA GLN A 24 49.43 -10.52 0.41
C GLN A 24 50.73 -10.59 1.20
N ASN A 25 50.66 -11.00 2.46
CA ASN A 25 51.75 -11.74 3.09
C ASN A 25 51.13 -12.89 3.90
N GLN A 26 51.30 -14.11 3.39
CA GLN A 26 51.25 -15.31 4.21
C GLN A 26 52.64 -15.51 4.82
N ALA A 27 52.69 -15.77 6.12
CA ALA A 27 53.77 -16.55 6.71
C ALA A 27 53.16 -17.53 7.72
N LYS A 28 53.28 -18.82 7.38
CA LYS A 28 53.16 -19.94 8.32
C LYS A 28 54.34 -19.88 9.29
N SER A 29 54.10 -20.23 10.56
CA SER A 29 54.93 -21.20 11.28
C SER A 29 54.23 -21.65 12.56
N ALA A 30 54.41 -22.93 12.85
CA ALA A 30 53.70 -23.71 13.83
C ALA A 30 54.50 -23.90 15.12
N SER A 31 53.75 -24.27 16.16
CA SER A 31 54.02 -25.36 17.11
C SER A 31 54.48 -25.05 18.54
N LYS A 32 53.98 -25.93 19.42
CA LYS A 32 54.32 -26.27 20.81
C LYS A 32 53.63 -25.44 21.91
N SER A 33 52.50 -25.89 22.47
CA SER A 33 52.26 -27.02 23.39
C SER A 33 52.61 -26.72 24.85
N SER A 34 51.60 -26.69 25.72
CA SER A 34 51.55 -27.52 26.94
C SER A 34 50.15 -27.44 27.58
N ALA A 35 49.62 -28.63 27.88
CA ALA A 35 48.52 -28.86 28.82
C ALA A 35 48.98 -28.43 30.24
N THR A 36 48.12 -28.21 31.24
CA THR A 36 47.44 -29.26 32.00
C THR A 36 46.73 -28.57 33.19
N HIS A 37 45.43 -28.82 33.40
CA HIS A 37 44.68 -28.95 34.69
C HIS A 37 44.66 -27.74 35.68
N GLU A 38 43.70 -27.49 36.58
CA GLU A 38 42.52 -28.19 37.08
C GLU A 38 41.62 -27.25 37.92
N ARG A 39 40.32 -27.56 37.91
CA ARG A 39 39.33 -27.60 39.01
C ARG A 39 39.12 -26.47 40.06
N ILE A 40 37.85 -26.00 40.03
CA ILE A 40 36.79 -26.04 41.07
C ILE A 40 37.00 -25.41 42.46
N GLY A 41 36.05 -24.53 42.81
CA GLY A 41 35.37 -24.48 44.12
C GLY A 41 35.50 -23.13 44.86
N LYS A 42 34.57 -22.64 45.68
CA LYS A 42 33.15 -22.88 45.98
C LYS A 42 32.78 -21.78 47.00
N THR A 43 31.61 -21.17 46.86
CA THR A 43 30.76 -20.51 47.89
C THR A 43 31.36 -19.64 49.02
N THR A 44 30.75 -18.46 49.22
CA THR A 44 30.29 -18.06 50.56
C THR A 44 29.05 -17.15 50.49
N THR A 45 28.08 -17.47 51.35
CA THR A 45 26.75 -16.86 51.55
C THR A 45 26.83 -15.66 52.51
N LYS A 46 25.95 -14.65 52.37
CA LYS A 46 25.32 -13.91 53.51
C LYS A 46 24.15 -13.01 53.08
N THR A 47 22.96 -13.48 53.46
CA THR A 47 21.69 -12.87 53.93
C THR A 47 21.39 -11.36 53.95
N ASN A 48 20.14 -11.08 53.53
CA ASN A 48 19.08 -10.19 54.08
C ASN A 48 19.14 -8.66 53.93
N LYS A 49 18.17 -8.10 53.17
CA LYS A 49 17.13 -7.19 53.71
C LYS A 49 15.95 -6.99 52.75
N ALA A 50 14.74 -7.11 53.29
CA ALA A 50 13.46 -6.86 52.62
C ALA A 50 13.20 -5.35 52.45
N ALA A 51 12.60 -4.97 51.32
CA ALA A 51 11.77 -3.78 51.19
C ALA A 51 10.76 -3.97 50.04
N SER A 52 9.50 -3.95 50.41
CA SER A 52 8.29 -3.98 49.59
C SER A 52 8.31 -2.98 48.43
N ARG A 53 7.96 -3.42 47.22
CA ARG A 53 7.48 -2.52 46.17
C ARG A 53 6.30 -3.11 45.39
N SER A 54 5.26 -2.30 45.40
CA SER A 54 3.92 -2.46 44.87
C SER A 54 3.89 -2.92 43.42
N THR A 55 3.03 -3.90 43.16
CA THR A 55 2.51 -4.28 41.84
C THR A 55 1.73 -3.12 41.23
N ALA A 56 2.32 -2.46 40.23
CA ALA A 56 1.61 -1.64 39.26
C ALA A 56 1.62 -2.39 37.92
N THR A 57 0.46 -2.95 37.57
CA THR A 57 0.18 -3.59 36.29
C THR A 57 0.25 -2.53 35.20
N ALA A 58 1.35 -2.50 34.45
CA ALA A 58 1.49 -1.64 33.28
C ALA A 58 0.68 -2.23 32.12
N THR A 59 -0.56 -1.75 31.98
CA THR A 59 -1.38 -1.91 30.78
C THR A 59 -0.56 -1.44 29.58
N SER A 60 -0.14 -2.39 28.74
CA SER A 60 0.53 -2.08 27.47
C SER A 60 -0.47 -1.39 26.54
N GLN A 61 -0.48 -0.06 26.58
CA GLN A 61 -1.03 0.76 25.53
C GLN A 61 -0.17 0.55 24.28
N THR A 62 -0.64 -0.31 23.38
CA THR A 62 -0.13 -0.44 22.02
C THR A 62 -0.41 0.85 21.26
N THR A 63 0.46 1.83 21.45
CA THR A 63 0.51 3.02 20.62
C THR A 63 1.20 2.63 19.31
N THR A 64 0.41 2.27 18.29
CA THR A 64 0.90 2.20 16.91
C THR A 64 1.30 3.59 16.45
N LYS A 65 2.55 3.92 16.74
CA LYS A 65 3.24 5.13 16.29
C LYS A 65 3.74 4.87 14.88
N THR A 66 2.94 5.22 13.87
CA THR A 66 3.38 5.23 12.46
C THR A 66 4.30 6.44 12.24
N SER A 67 5.48 6.39 12.85
CA SER A 67 6.61 7.25 12.50
C SER A 67 7.34 6.56 11.35
N GLY A 68 7.48 7.25 10.22
CA GLY A 68 8.13 6.76 9.00
C GLY A 68 9.54 6.23 9.27
N THR A 69 9.62 4.94 9.55
CA THR A 69 10.87 4.18 9.56
C THR A 69 11.18 3.86 8.12
N ALA A 70 12.42 4.11 7.69
CA ALA A 70 12.87 3.78 6.34
C ALA A 70 12.53 2.31 6.01
N MET A 71 12.08 2.07 4.78
CA MET A 71 11.78 0.74 4.26
C MET A 71 12.84 -0.30 4.65
N ASN A 72 12.42 -1.33 5.41
CA ASN A 72 13.31 -2.37 5.93
C ASN A 72 13.37 -3.57 4.97
N LEU A 73 14.37 -3.59 4.09
CA LEU A 73 14.54 -4.65 3.09
C LEU A 73 14.75 -6.04 3.69
N ALA A 74 15.40 -6.14 4.86
CA ALA A 74 15.61 -7.42 5.53
C ALA A 74 14.29 -8.03 6.03
N GLN A 75 13.36 -7.17 6.50
CA GLN A 75 12.01 -7.57 6.91
C GLN A 75 11.19 -8.03 5.69
N ILE A 76 11.21 -7.25 4.61
CA ILE A 76 10.50 -7.53 3.36
C ILE A 76 10.96 -8.87 2.76
N LYS A 77 12.27 -9.14 2.77
CA LYS A 77 12.84 -10.42 2.29
C LYS A 77 12.31 -11.65 3.04
N ARG A 78 11.81 -11.48 4.27
CA ARG A 78 11.18 -12.56 5.07
C ARG A 78 9.66 -12.62 4.92
N GLY A 79 9.09 -11.87 3.96
CA GLY A 79 7.65 -11.83 3.75
C GLY A 79 6.87 -10.99 4.76
N ASP A 80 7.57 -10.18 5.56
CA ASP A 80 6.94 -9.29 6.53
C ASP A 80 6.96 -7.85 6.00
N TYR A 81 5.77 -7.34 5.70
CA TYR A 81 5.57 -6.02 5.12
C TYR A 81 4.96 -5.04 6.13
N SER A 82 4.88 -5.39 7.42
CA SER A 82 4.25 -4.54 8.44
C SER A 82 4.93 -3.18 8.63
N GLY A 83 6.19 -3.05 8.20
CA GLY A 83 6.94 -1.79 8.23
C GLY A 83 6.61 -0.84 7.07
N LEU A 84 5.86 -1.29 6.07
CA LEU A 84 5.44 -0.47 4.93
C LEU A 84 4.14 0.29 5.25
N ALA A 85 3.93 1.41 4.55
CA ALA A 85 2.62 2.05 4.55
C ALA A 85 1.56 1.07 4.01
N SER A 86 0.35 1.08 4.56
CA SER A 86 -0.72 0.18 4.12
C SER A 86 -1.29 0.53 2.75
N HIS A 87 -1.13 1.79 2.31
CA HIS A 87 -1.70 2.31 1.08
C HIS A 87 -0.68 3.07 0.25
N TRP A 88 -0.57 2.67 -1.00
CA TRP A 88 0.33 3.23 -1.99
C TRP A 88 -0.46 3.65 -3.22
N HIS A 89 -0.08 4.77 -3.82
CA HIS A 89 -0.74 5.28 -5.03
C HIS A 89 0.28 5.37 -6.16
N GLN A 90 -0.20 5.15 -7.38
CA GLN A 90 0.63 5.27 -8.55
C GLN A 90 1.02 6.74 -8.76
N VAL A 91 2.33 6.98 -8.83
CA VAL A 91 2.91 8.31 -9.03
C VAL A 91 3.53 8.46 -10.41
N ALA A 92 3.84 7.35 -11.06
CA ALA A 92 4.31 7.31 -12.43
C ALA A 92 4.12 5.91 -13.03
N MET A 93 4.36 5.81 -14.33
CA MET A 93 4.41 4.57 -15.05
C MET A 93 5.43 4.63 -16.18
N THR A 94 5.96 3.46 -16.53
CA THR A 94 6.73 3.28 -17.75
C THR A 94 6.11 2.22 -18.64
N TYR A 95 6.25 2.37 -19.94
CA TYR A 95 5.83 1.35 -20.89
C TYR A 95 6.78 1.30 -22.09
N ASN A 96 7.06 0.11 -22.60
CA ASN A 96 7.82 -0.06 -23.84
C ASN A 96 6.86 -0.48 -24.95
N ARG A 97 6.70 0.36 -25.97
CA ARG A 97 5.86 0.07 -27.14
C ARG A 97 6.52 -0.89 -28.15
N GLN A 98 7.78 -1.26 -27.90
CA GLN A 98 8.60 -2.07 -28.81
C GLN A 98 8.75 -1.43 -30.20
N ASP A 99 8.66 -0.10 -30.29
CA ASP A 99 8.76 0.68 -31.53
C ASP A 99 10.20 1.17 -31.81
N GLY A 100 11.19 0.62 -31.09
CA GLY A 100 12.59 1.01 -31.18
C GLY A 100 12.94 2.34 -30.48
N LYS A 101 11.96 3.06 -29.91
CA LYS A 101 12.19 4.35 -29.23
C LYS A 101 12.46 4.22 -27.73
N GLY A 102 12.51 2.99 -27.23
CA GLY A 102 12.81 2.66 -25.85
C GLY A 102 11.62 2.80 -24.91
N VAL A 103 11.92 3.01 -23.64
CA VAL A 103 10.92 3.07 -22.56
C VAL A 103 10.33 4.47 -22.48
N HIS A 104 9.01 4.58 -22.58
CA HIS A 104 8.29 5.83 -22.35
C HIS A 104 8.00 6.00 -20.87
N TYR A 105 8.18 7.22 -20.38
CA TYR A 105 7.85 7.62 -19.00
C TYR A 105 6.62 8.51 -18.98
N LYS A 106 5.70 8.27 -18.04
CA LYS A 106 4.53 9.11 -17.81
C LYS A 106 4.33 9.31 -16.30
N THR A 107 4.23 10.56 -15.88
CA THR A 107 3.90 10.92 -14.49
C THR A 107 2.39 10.74 -14.23
N GLY A 108 2.05 10.38 -12.99
CA GLY A 108 0.67 10.13 -12.53
C GLY A 108 0.21 8.70 -12.80
N GLY A 109 -1.07 8.46 -12.53
CA GLY A 109 -1.74 7.16 -12.66
C GLY A 109 -2.89 7.04 -11.66
N ASP A 110 -3.72 6.02 -11.84
CA ASP A 110 -4.91 5.74 -11.04
C ASP A 110 -4.83 4.38 -10.34
N LYS A 111 -3.75 3.62 -10.54
CA LYS A 111 -3.55 2.34 -9.85
C LYS A 111 -3.23 2.57 -8.37
N HIS A 112 -3.61 1.58 -7.58
CA HIS A 112 -3.35 1.52 -6.16
C HIS A 112 -2.66 0.22 -5.80
N LEU A 113 -1.81 0.27 -4.79
CA LEU A 113 -1.15 -0.88 -4.23
C LEU A 113 -1.55 -1.00 -2.75
N SER A 114 -2.14 -2.15 -2.42
CA SER A 114 -2.57 -2.48 -1.06
C SER A 114 -1.53 -3.34 -0.37
N VAL A 115 -1.17 -2.96 0.85
CA VAL A 115 -0.15 -3.66 1.64
C VAL A 115 -0.74 -4.06 2.99
N SER A 116 -0.65 -5.36 3.30
CA SER A 116 -0.94 -5.92 4.62
C SER A 116 0.35 -6.39 5.28
N LYS A 117 0.27 -7.00 6.48
CA LYS A 117 1.44 -7.59 7.14
C LYS A 117 2.15 -8.65 6.28
N SER A 118 1.39 -9.39 5.47
CA SER A 118 1.91 -10.56 4.76
C SER A 118 1.66 -10.54 3.26
N THR A 119 1.00 -9.50 2.73
CA THR A 119 0.66 -9.43 1.31
C THR A 119 0.86 -8.03 0.72
N ILE A 120 1.21 -7.99 -0.55
CA ILE A 120 1.23 -6.81 -1.40
C ILE A 120 0.46 -7.15 -2.67
N THR A 121 -0.52 -6.33 -3.06
CA THR A 121 -1.29 -6.57 -4.29
C THR A 121 -1.74 -5.28 -4.97
N ASP A 122 -1.68 -5.27 -6.30
CA ASP A 122 -2.28 -4.22 -7.14
C ASP A 122 -3.64 -4.61 -7.72
N GLY A 123 -4.19 -5.76 -7.29
CA GLY A 123 -5.43 -6.35 -7.77
C GLY A 123 -5.25 -7.40 -8.86
N ASN A 124 -4.13 -7.40 -9.58
CA ASN A 124 -3.84 -8.38 -10.63
C ASN A 124 -2.79 -9.39 -10.16
N VAL A 125 -1.75 -8.93 -9.46
CA VAL A 125 -0.73 -9.79 -8.87
C VAL A 125 -0.74 -9.64 -7.35
N THR A 126 -0.50 -10.75 -6.64
CA THR A 126 -0.33 -10.74 -5.19
C THR A 126 1.02 -11.34 -4.82
N LEU A 127 1.87 -10.57 -4.15
CA LEU A 127 3.07 -11.09 -3.48
C LEU A 127 2.71 -11.47 -2.04
N ARG A 128 2.98 -12.72 -1.65
CA ARG A 128 2.83 -13.22 -0.28
C ARG A 128 4.04 -14.04 0.09
N GLY A 129 4.88 -13.52 0.98
CA GLY A 129 6.11 -14.23 1.35
C GLY A 129 7.07 -14.31 0.16
N ASP A 130 7.37 -15.53 -0.25
CA ASP A 130 8.21 -15.93 -1.37
C ASP A 130 7.38 -16.45 -2.56
N GLN A 131 6.11 -16.03 -2.67
CA GLN A 131 5.23 -16.45 -3.76
C GLN A 131 4.51 -15.28 -4.42
N PHE A 132 4.43 -15.29 -5.75
CA PHE A 132 3.45 -14.53 -6.51
C PHE A 132 2.23 -15.40 -6.79
N THR A 133 1.04 -14.81 -6.70
CA THR A 133 -0.19 -15.35 -7.28
C THR A 133 -0.64 -14.39 -8.39
N ASP A 134 -0.84 -14.90 -9.60
CA ASP A 134 -1.31 -14.13 -10.75
C ASP A 134 -2.84 -13.97 -10.78
N ASP A 135 -3.37 -13.38 -11.85
CA ASP A 135 -4.81 -13.13 -12.01
C ASP A 135 -5.60 -14.39 -12.41
N GLY A 136 -4.92 -15.43 -12.91
CA GLY A 136 -5.45 -16.77 -13.12
C GLY A 136 -5.55 -17.59 -11.83
N GLY A 137 -4.82 -17.18 -10.79
CA GLY A 137 -4.74 -17.86 -9.49
C GLY A 137 -3.56 -18.82 -9.39
N ASP A 138 -2.71 -18.90 -10.42
CA ASP A 138 -1.50 -19.71 -10.41
C ASP A 138 -0.46 -19.09 -9.48
N THR A 139 0.29 -19.94 -8.79
CA THR A 139 1.27 -19.51 -7.79
C THR A 139 2.68 -19.88 -8.20
N HIS A 140 3.57 -18.90 -8.17
CA HIS A 140 4.97 -19.01 -8.59
C HIS A 140 5.90 -18.62 -7.45
N SER A 141 6.92 -19.44 -7.20
CA SER A 141 7.98 -19.10 -6.25
C SER A 141 8.80 -17.93 -6.76
N VAL A 142 9.21 -17.05 -5.84
CA VAL A 142 10.07 -15.91 -6.13
C VAL A 142 11.35 -15.92 -5.32
N ASN A 143 12.41 -15.46 -5.96
CA ASN A 143 13.69 -15.17 -5.33
C ASN A 143 13.88 -13.67 -5.12
N PHE A 144 14.29 -13.32 -3.90
CA PHE A 144 14.67 -11.95 -3.54
C PHE A 144 16.14 -11.68 -3.86
N LYS A 145 16.41 -10.74 -4.77
CA LYS A 145 17.77 -10.28 -5.10
C LYS A 145 17.96 -8.83 -4.69
N GLY A 146 19.06 -8.56 -3.98
CA GLY A 146 19.46 -7.19 -3.65
C GLY A 146 20.21 -6.56 -4.83
N ASP A 147 19.92 -5.29 -5.13
CA ASP A 147 20.60 -4.53 -6.17
C ASP A 147 20.76 -3.07 -5.75
N HIS A 148 22.01 -2.60 -5.56
CA HIS A 148 22.33 -1.19 -5.27
C HIS A 148 21.43 -0.50 -4.21
N GLY A 149 21.12 -1.19 -3.10
CA GLY A 149 20.26 -0.64 -2.04
C GLY A 149 18.75 -0.77 -2.29
N SER A 150 18.36 -1.52 -3.31
CA SER A 150 17.00 -1.97 -3.58
C SER A 150 16.87 -3.49 -3.42
N LEU A 151 15.64 -4.00 -3.40
CA LEU A 151 15.34 -5.42 -3.35
C LEU A 151 14.32 -5.75 -4.44
N VAL A 152 14.60 -6.70 -5.32
CA VAL A 152 13.69 -7.14 -6.38
C VAL A 152 13.27 -8.58 -6.15
N THR A 153 12.00 -8.89 -6.43
CA THR A 153 11.50 -10.26 -6.56
C THR A 153 11.50 -10.68 -8.02
N LEU A 154 11.99 -11.87 -8.31
CA LEU A 154 11.99 -12.47 -9.64
C LEU A 154 11.41 -13.89 -9.54
N LEU A 155 10.65 -14.31 -10.54
CA LEU A 155 10.12 -15.67 -10.60
C LEU A 155 11.25 -16.68 -10.76
N ASP A 156 11.14 -17.80 -10.05
CA ASP A 156 12.11 -18.89 -10.11
C ASP A 156 12.00 -19.70 -11.40
N ASP A 157 10.77 -19.74 -11.95
CA ASP A 157 10.37 -20.41 -13.17
C ASP A 157 10.15 -19.42 -14.32
N SER A 158 10.88 -18.30 -14.31
CA SER A 158 10.75 -17.22 -15.31
C SER A 158 10.87 -17.66 -16.78
N ASP A 159 11.48 -18.81 -17.04
CA ASP A 159 11.64 -19.44 -18.36
C ASP A 159 10.45 -20.33 -18.78
N LYS A 160 9.54 -20.64 -17.85
CA LYS A 160 8.38 -21.53 -18.05
C LYS A 160 7.04 -20.80 -18.06
N VAL A 161 7.01 -19.56 -17.59
CA VAL A 161 5.80 -18.73 -17.53
C VAL A 161 5.68 -17.84 -18.76
N GLY A 162 4.45 -17.63 -19.23
CA GLY A 162 4.17 -16.77 -20.38
C GLY A 162 4.28 -15.28 -20.07
N VAL A 163 4.08 -14.91 -18.81
CA VAL A 163 4.22 -13.53 -18.30
C VAL A 163 5.12 -13.59 -17.07
N ASN A 164 6.12 -12.71 -17.06
CA ASN A 164 7.01 -12.50 -15.94
C ASN A 164 6.57 -11.25 -15.19
N TRP A 165 6.68 -11.30 -13.87
CA TRP A 165 6.45 -10.17 -12.99
C TRP A 165 7.66 -9.89 -12.12
N ALA A 166 7.81 -8.63 -11.73
CA ALA A 166 8.80 -8.26 -10.71
C ALA A 166 8.23 -7.18 -9.81
N VAL A 167 8.44 -7.33 -8.50
CA VAL A 167 8.19 -6.28 -7.52
C VAL A 167 9.54 -5.79 -7.01
N THR A 168 9.81 -4.50 -7.18
CA THR A 168 11.05 -3.89 -6.68
C THR A 168 10.77 -2.87 -5.60
N PHE A 169 11.51 -2.97 -4.51
CA PHE A 169 11.45 -2.14 -3.32
C PHE A 169 12.62 -1.17 -3.31
N TYR A 170 12.34 0.13 -3.35
CA TYR A 170 13.32 1.19 -3.32
C TYR A 170 13.14 2.03 -2.06
N PRO A 171 14.00 1.86 -1.04
CA PRO A 171 14.07 2.80 0.07
C PRO A 171 14.36 4.22 -0.41
N LYS A 172 13.92 5.23 0.33
CA LYS A 172 14.25 6.63 0.09
C LYS A 172 15.76 6.80 -0.12
N GLY A 173 16.15 7.41 -1.23
CA GLY A 173 17.55 7.68 -1.58
C GLY A 173 18.33 6.47 -2.12
N SER A 174 17.68 5.37 -2.49
CA SER A 174 18.34 4.19 -3.06
C SER A 174 18.50 4.22 -4.57
N THR A 175 17.65 4.93 -5.31
CA THR A 175 17.64 4.92 -6.78
C THR A 175 17.68 6.33 -7.38
N ASP A 176 18.46 6.48 -8.45
CA ASP A 176 18.50 7.65 -9.34
C ASP A 176 17.77 7.39 -10.68
N LYS A 177 17.31 6.15 -10.91
CA LYS A 177 16.62 5.71 -12.13
C LYS A 177 15.16 6.19 -12.18
N ILE A 178 14.56 6.44 -11.01
CA ILE A 178 13.16 6.88 -10.89
C ILE A 178 13.15 8.30 -10.30
N LYS A 179 13.04 9.30 -11.17
CA LYS A 179 13.00 10.72 -10.79
C LYS A 179 11.58 11.24 -10.90
N LEU A 180 10.90 11.33 -9.75
CA LEU A 180 9.59 11.98 -9.67
C LEU A 180 9.69 13.50 -9.63
N ASN A 181 10.83 14.02 -9.14
CA ASN A 181 11.15 15.44 -9.14
C ASN A 181 12.46 15.66 -9.92
N SER A 182 12.42 16.56 -10.90
CA SER A 182 13.56 16.92 -11.78
C SER A 182 14.79 17.38 -11.00
N ASP A 183 14.59 17.94 -9.81
CA ASP A 183 15.64 18.66 -9.07
C ASP A 183 16.43 17.77 -8.10
N THR A 184 16.16 16.45 -8.12
CA THR A 184 16.72 15.51 -7.15
C THR A 184 17.55 14.44 -7.82
N LYS A 185 18.76 14.18 -7.28
CA LYS A 185 19.66 13.14 -7.81
C LYS A 185 19.19 11.72 -7.52
N LYS A 186 18.40 11.53 -6.46
CA LYS A 186 17.82 10.25 -6.05
C LYS A 186 16.37 10.41 -5.61
N ASN A 187 15.62 9.31 -5.54
CA ASN A 187 14.26 9.29 -5.03
C ASN A 187 14.16 9.87 -3.61
N THR A 188 13.20 10.77 -3.38
CA THR A 188 13.02 11.49 -2.11
C THR A 188 12.09 10.80 -1.11
N GLN A 189 11.50 9.67 -1.51
CA GLN A 189 10.56 8.87 -0.74
C GLN A 189 10.75 7.39 -1.11
N ASP A 190 10.25 6.49 -0.28
CA ASP A 190 10.21 5.07 -0.61
C ASP A 190 9.37 4.86 -1.87
N LEU A 191 9.74 3.91 -2.72
CA LEU A 191 9.01 3.54 -3.93
C LEU A 191 8.85 2.02 -4.00
N ILE A 192 7.73 1.58 -4.56
CA ILE A 192 7.53 0.19 -4.99
C ILE A 192 7.21 0.21 -6.47
N THR A 193 7.84 -0.66 -7.25
CA THR A 193 7.48 -0.84 -8.65
C THR A 193 6.95 -2.24 -8.89
N ILE A 194 5.94 -2.34 -9.76
CA ILE A 194 5.44 -3.62 -10.26
C ILE A 194 5.61 -3.61 -11.77
N TRP A 195 6.43 -4.52 -12.28
CA TRP A 195 6.66 -4.73 -13.70
C TRP A 195 5.93 -5.99 -14.19
N ASP A 196 5.39 -5.90 -15.40
CA ASP A 196 4.70 -6.96 -16.12
C ASP A 196 5.29 -7.08 -17.53
N SER A 197 5.77 -8.27 -17.87
CA SER A 197 6.42 -8.51 -19.17
C SER A 197 5.44 -8.63 -20.33
N GLY A 198 4.18 -9.03 -20.08
CA GLY A 198 3.18 -9.20 -21.13
C GLY A 198 2.74 -7.85 -21.70
N SER A 199 2.57 -6.86 -20.83
CA SER A 199 2.21 -5.48 -21.21
C SER A 199 3.42 -4.55 -21.36
N GLN A 200 4.62 -5.02 -21.02
CA GLN A 200 5.85 -4.23 -20.97
C GLN A 200 5.68 -2.94 -20.14
N TYR A 201 4.90 -3.06 -19.06
CA TYR A 201 4.44 -1.95 -18.25
C TYR A 201 5.05 -2.03 -16.85
N THR A 202 5.45 -0.88 -16.32
CA THR A 202 5.87 -0.74 -14.91
C THR A 202 5.00 0.30 -14.24
N ALA A 203 4.27 -0.08 -13.20
CA ALA A 203 3.65 0.87 -12.28
C ALA A 203 4.66 1.28 -11.21
N ILE A 204 4.76 2.59 -10.93
CA ILE A 204 5.62 3.14 -9.88
C ILE A 204 4.70 3.72 -8.81
N PHE A 205 4.81 3.19 -7.60
CA PHE A 205 4.02 3.57 -6.45
C PHE A 205 4.86 4.29 -5.40
N ALA A 206 4.26 5.28 -4.75
CA ALA A 206 4.80 5.93 -3.57
C ALA A 206 3.88 5.69 -2.37
N PRO A 207 4.41 5.70 -1.13
CA PRO A 207 3.57 5.63 0.03
C PRO A 207 2.66 6.86 -0.03
N SER A 208 1.39 6.65 0.26
CA SER A 208 0.49 7.78 0.47
C SER A 208 1.00 8.49 1.72
N THR A 209 1.84 9.51 1.55
CA THR A 209 2.37 10.26 2.67
C THR A 209 1.19 10.90 3.36
N ALA A 210 0.80 10.35 4.51
CA ALA A 210 -0.11 10.99 5.42
C ALA A 210 0.62 12.17 6.09
N LYS A 211 0.93 13.22 5.30
CA LYS A 211 0.54 14.54 5.77
C LYS A 211 -0.92 14.65 5.36
N THR A 212 -1.80 14.55 6.34
CA THR A 212 -3.18 15.02 6.26
C THR A 212 -3.16 16.53 6.01
N THR A 213 -2.75 16.96 4.80
CA THR A 213 -3.50 18.04 4.16
C THR A 213 -4.87 17.43 3.93
N THR A 214 -5.89 18.03 4.56
CA THR A 214 -7.28 17.61 4.45
C THR A 214 -7.57 17.26 3.00
N LYS A 215 -7.66 15.97 2.66
CA LYS A 215 -7.90 15.51 1.29
C LYS A 215 -9.35 15.90 1.00
N ARG A 216 -9.52 17.10 0.44
CA ARG A 216 -10.82 17.67 0.08
C ARG A 216 -11.53 16.68 -0.85
N LEU A 217 -12.86 16.61 -0.72
CA LEU A 217 -13.67 15.86 -1.68
C LEU A 217 -13.43 16.37 -3.11
N ASN A 218 -13.21 15.44 -4.04
CA ASN A 218 -13.09 15.75 -5.47
C ASN A 218 -14.31 15.19 -6.20
N LEU A 219 -15.32 16.02 -6.41
CA LEU A 219 -16.60 15.58 -6.97
C LEU A 219 -16.50 15.07 -8.41
N ALA A 220 -15.58 15.60 -9.22
CA ALA A 220 -15.38 15.11 -10.58
C ALA A 220 -14.91 13.65 -10.55
N GLN A 221 -13.94 13.32 -9.71
CA GLN A 221 -13.47 11.93 -9.54
C GLN A 221 -14.60 11.02 -9.05
N LEU A 222 -15.41 11.47 -8.10
CA LEU A 222 -16.52 10.66 -7.58
C LEU A 222 -17.58 10.37 -8.64
N ALA A 223 -17.93 11.35 -9.47
CA ALA A 223 -18.87 11.17 -10.57
C ALA A 223 -18.39 10.14 -11.61
N ASP A 224 -17.07 9.98 -11.75
CA ASP A 224 -16.43 8.98 -12.61
C ASP A 224 -16.19 7.62 -11.92
N ASN A 225 -16.81 7.39 -10.75
CA ASN A 225 -16.61 6.21 -9.90
C ASN A 225 -15.16 6.03 -9.38
N ASN A 226 -14.35 7.09 -9.38
CA ASN A 226 -13.06 7.13 -8.69
C ASN A 226 -13.26 7.65 -7.26
N PHE A 227 -13.39 6.73 -6.31
CA PHE A 227 -13.72 7.04 -4.92
C PHE A 227 -12.52 7.42 -4.04
N SER A 228 -11.36 7.69 -4.64
CA SER A 228 -10.11 7.95 -3.92
C SER A 228 -10.15 9.14 -2.96
N SER A 229 -11.01 10.13 -3.22
CA SER A 229 -11.18 11.26 -2.31
C SER A 229 -12.12 10.96 -1.14
N LEU A 230 -12.90 9.87 -1.17
CA LEU A 230 -13.76 9.46 -0.04
C LEU A 230 -13.05 8.60 0.98
N VAL A 231 -11.99 7.88 0.58
CA VAL A 231 -11.24 6.95 1.43
C VAL A 231 -10.86 7.61 2.75
N GLY A 232 -11.11 6.90 3.84
CA GLY A 232 -10.81 7.35 5.19
C GLY A 232 -11.95 7.08 6.16
N ARG A 233 -11.72 7.53 7.40
CA ARG A 233 -12.67 7.39 8.49
C ARG A 233 -13.52 8.65 8.61
N TRP A 234 -14.82 8.44 8.77
CA TRP A 234 -15.82 9.48 8.88
C TRP A 234 -16.60 9.26 10.17
N LYS A 235 -16.82 10.31 10.94
CA LYS A 235 -17.48 10.25 12.25
C LYS A 235 -18.56 11.32 12.35
N ASN A 236 -19.73 10.94 12.84
CA ASN A 236 -20.82 11.88 13.10
C ASN A 236 -20.78 12.42 14.55
N PRO A 237 -21.57 13.46 14.89
CA PRO A 237 -21.61 14.00 16.25
C PRO A 237 -22.04 13.00 17.33
N ALA A 238 -22.85 11.99 16.97
CA ALA A 238 -23.26 10.90 17.86
C ALA A 238 -22.14 9.86 18.11
N GLY A 239 -20.98 10.01 17.48
CA GLY A 239 -19.84 9.12 17.65
C GLY A 239 -19.84 7.88 16.75
N LYS A 240 -20.86 7.70 15.90
CA LYS A 240 -20.90 6.63 14.91
C LYS A 240 -19.83 6.85 13.85
N VAL A 241 -19.16 5.77 13.48
CA VAL A 241 -18.04 5.75 12.54
C VAL A 241 -18.46 5.01 11.27
N LEU A 242 -18.00 5.54 10.14
CA LEU A 242 -18.05 4.91 8.82
C LEU A 242 -16.65 4.95 8.24
N THR A 243 -16.15 3.79 7.80
CA THR A 243 -14.80 3.69 7.23
C THR A 243 -14.90 3.36 5.75
N VAL A 244 -14.63 4.34 4.91
CA VAL A 244 -14.56 4.15 3.45
C VAL A 244 -13.21 3.54 3.10
N THR A 245 -13.24 2.34 2.56
CA THR A 245 -12.03 1.63 2.11
C THR A 245 -11.62 2.12 0.72
N ASN A 246 -10.41 1.74 0.30
CA ASN A 246 -9.93 1.95 -1.08
C ASN A 246 -10.51 0.96 -2.10
N ARG A 247 -11.41 0.05 -1.69
CA ARG A 247 -12.00 -0.96 -2.58
C ARG A 247 -13.24 -0.39 -3.26
N VAL A 248 -13.45 -0.81 -4.50
CA VAL A 248 -14.64 -0.50 -5.29
C VAL A 248 -15.39 -1.79 -5.58
N ALA A 249 -16.66 -1.84 -5.21
CA ALA A 249 -17.55 -2.92 -5.59
C ALA A 249 -18.28 -2.54 -6.87
N LYS A 250 -18.29 -3.45 -7.85
CA LYS A 250 -19.12 -3.31 -9.05
C LYS A 250 -20.53 -3.81 -8.74
N ARG A 251 -21.54 -3.15 -9.31
CA ARG A 251 -22.92 -3.61 -9.24
C ARG A 251 -23.04 -5.01 -9.87
N PRO A 252 -23.58 -6.03 -9.17
CA PRO A 252 -23.90 -7.33 -9.76
C PRO A 252 -24.95 -7.21 -10.86
N LYS A 253 -24.89 -8.06 -11.88
CA LYS A 253 -25.88 -8.07 -12.99
C LYS A 253 -27.32 -8.31 -12.51
N SER A 254 -27.51 -8.97 -11.37
CA SER A 254 -28.82 -9.23 -10.76
C SER A 254 -29.42 -8.02 -10.03
N SER A 255 -28.64 -6.95 -9.80
CA SER A 255 -29.11 -5.77 -9.10
C SER A 255 -29.85 -4.82 -10.04
N GLN A 256 -31.01 -4.33 -9.62
CA GLN A 256 -31.82 -3.35 -10.36
C GLN A 256 -31.42 -1.89 -10.09
N LEU A 257 -30.46 -1.66 -9.19
CA LEU A 257 -30.03 -0.31 -8.81
C LEU A 257 -29.35 0.40 -9.98
N ALA A 258 -29.55 1.71 -10.13
CA ALA A 258 -28.96 2.48 -11.22
C ALA A 258 -27.43 2.65 -11.15
N LEU A 259 -26.86 2.56 -9.94
CA LEU A 259 -25.43 2.75 -9.68
C LEU A 259 -24.57 1.66 -10.34
N ALA A 260 -23.52 2.04 -11.06
CA ALA A 260 -22.60 1.08 -11.69
C ALA A 260 -21.58 0.49 -10.70
N ALA A 261 -21.15 1.29 -9.72
CA ALA A 261 -20.15 0.92 -8.74
C ALA A 261 -20.30 1.76 -7.45
N GLY A 262 -19.61 1.34 -6.38
CA GLY A 262 -19.57 2.07 -5.12
C GLY A 262 -18.32 1.79 -4.30
N ALA A 263 -17.90 2.79 -3.52
CA ALA A 263 -16.82 2.67 -2.55
C ALA A 263 -17.22 1.73 -1.42
N VAL A 264 -16.43 0.70 -1.15
CA VAL A 264 -16.73 -0.30 -0.12
C VAL A 264 -16.56 0.29 1.27
N ILE A 265 -17.56 0.08 2.11
CA ILE A 265 -17.53 0.42 3.53
C ILE A 265 -17.01 -0.76 4.33
N GLN A 266 -16.10 -0.52 5.28
CA GLN A 266 -15.51 -1.59 6.07
C GLN A 266 -16.57 -2.27 6.96
N GLU A 267 -17.46 -1.46 7.53
CA GLU A 267 -18.58 -1.92 8.32
C GLU A 267 -19.63 -2.61 7.43
N LYS A 268 -20.12 -3.76 7.88
CA LYS A 268 -21.25 -4.45 7.27
C LYS A 268 -22.57 -3.94 7.85
N SER A 269 -23.66 -4.11 7.11
CA SER A 269 -24.99 -3.90 7.65
C SER A 269 -25.30 -4.91 8.77
N SER A 270 -26.36 -4.65 9.54
CA SER A 270 -26.82 -5.54 10.62
C SER A 270 -27.16 -6.96 10.14
N ASP A 271 -27.59 -7.12 8.89
CA ASP A 271 -27.84 -8.40 8.22
C ASP A 271 -26.59 -8.99 7.54
N GLY A 272 -25.40 -8.43 7.80
CA GLY A 272 -24.11 -8.98 7.35
C GLY A 272 -23.74 -8.69 5.90
N LYS A 273 -24.52 -7.87 5.19
CA LYS A 273 -24.25 -7.52 3.79
C LYS A 273 -23.16 -6.45 3.66
N GLN A 274 -22.44 -6.51 2.54
CA GLN A 274 -21.44 -5.51 2.20
C GLN A 274 -22.14 -4.18 1.85
N GLN A 275 -21.77 -3.12 2.55
CA GLN A 275 -22.23 -1.76 2.27
C GLN A 275 -21.28 -1.01 1.34
N VAL A 276 -21.83 -0.09 0.55
CA VAL A 276 -21.12 0.78 -0.39
C VAL A 276 -21.66 2.20 -0.33
N ILE A 277 -20.82 3.17 -0.70
CA ILE A 277 -21.23 4.52 -1.09
C ILE A 277 -21.16 4.61 -2.62
N GLY A 278 -22.31 4.81 -3.26
CA GLY A 278 -22.39 5.17 -4.67
C GLY A 278 -22.43 6.68 -4.86
N ALA A 279 -21.83 7.16 -5.95
CA ALA A 279 -21.89 8.56 -6.35
C ALA A 279 -22.79 8.70 -7.59
N GLY A 280 -23.74 9.64 -7.52
CA GLY A 280 -24.50 10.09 -8.68
C GLY A 280 -23.77 11.22 -9.41
N LYS A 281 -24.54 12.03 -10.14
CA LYS A 281 -24.02 13.20 -10.85
C LYS A 281 -23.75 14.36 -9.89
N VAL A 282 -22.80 15.21 -10.27
CA VAL A 282 -22.60 16.50 -9.61
C VAL A 282 -23.76 17.42 -9.95
N THR A 283 -24.37 18.04 -8.95
CA THR A 283 -25.43 19.05 -9.09
C THR A 283 -25.25 20.08 -7.99
N ASN A 284 -25.27 21.38 -8.33
CA ASN A 284 -25.10 22.47 -7.36
C ASN A 284 -23.84 22.36 -6.47
N GLY A 285 -22.74 21.84 -7.01
CA GLY A 285 -21.48 21.70 -6.27
C GLY A 285 -21.48 20.60 -5.21
N MET A 286 -22.41 19.65 -5.29
CA MET A 286 -22.53 18.48 -4.43
C MET A 286 -22.92 17.25 -5.27
N ILE A 287 -22.90 16.06 -4.67
CA ILE A 287 -23.39 14.83 -5.31
C ILE A 287 -24.55 14.27 -4.49
N GLN A 288 -25.64 13.92 -5.19
CA GLN A 288 -26.66 13.04 -4.67
C GLN A 288 -26.21 11.60 -4.93
N GLY A 289 -25.76 10.93 -3.88
CA GLY A 289 -25.29 9.56 -3.89
C GLY A 289 -26.29 8.61 -3.25
N SER A 290 -25.82 7.39 -2.98
CA SER A 290 -26.59 6.42 -2.22
C SER A 290 -25.68 5.62 -1.30
N PHE A 291 -26.24 5.15 -0.19
CA PHE A 291 -25.59 4.30 0.78
C PHE A 291 -26.40 3.02 1.00
N GLY A 292 -25.74 1.86 0.95
CA GLY A 292 -26.42 0.59 1.20
C GLY A 292 -25.73 -0.57 0.52
N SER A 293 -26.45 -1.67 0.30
CA SER A 293 -25.90 -2.86 -0.34
C SER A 293 -26.46 -3.07 -1.74
N PHE A 294 -25.63 -3.54 -2.68
CA PHE A 294 -26.09 -3.87 -4.04
C PHE A 294 -27.11 -5.01 -4.08
N SER A 295 -27.21 -5.81 -3.02
CA SER A 295 -28.23 -6.86 -2.89
C SER A 295 -29.60 -6.33 -2.44
N ASN A 296 -29.70 -5.06 -2.07
CA ASN A 296 -30.98 -4.45 -1.69
C ASN A 296 -31.72 -3.95 -2.92
N MET A 297 -33.06 -3.92 -2.85
CA MET A 297 -33.89 -3.33 -3.91
C MET A 297 -33.72 -1.81 -4.00
N THR A 298 -33.46 -1.16 -2.86
CA THR A 298 -33.23 0.28 -2.74
C THR A 298 -32.03 0.55 -1.83
N MET A 299 -31.43 1.73 -2.01
CA MET A 299 -30.37 2.24 -1.16
C MET A 299 -30.84 3.52 -0.47
N GLU A 300 -30.28 3.82 0.69
CA GLU A 300 -30.56 5.06 1.41
C GLU A 300 -29.97 6.25 0.63
N PRO A 301 -30.67 7.40 0.59
CA PRO A 301 -30.14 8.61 0.01
C PRO A 301 -28.92 9.10 0.81
N LEU A 302 -27.94 9.65 0.10
CA LEU A 302 -26.73 10.23 0.68
C LEU A 302 -26.41 11.53 -0.05
N LEU A 303 -26.07 12.59 0.68
CA LEU A 303 -25.41 13.75 0.09
C LEU A 303 -23.91 13.70 0.35
N ILE A 304 -23.12 13.93 -0.70
CA ILE A 304 -21.68 14.10 -0.61
C ILE A 304 -21.40 15.58 -0.89
N VAL A 305 -21.06 16.31 0.17
CA VAL A 305 -20.99 17.77 0.15
C VAL A 305 -19.57 18.24 0.51
N PRO A 306 -18.84 18.88 -0.41
CA PRO A 306 -17.52 19.40 -0.11
C PRO A 306 -17.61 20.57 0.87
N ALA A 307 -16.53 20.81 1.60
CA ALA A 307 -16.38 21.99 2.42
C ALA A 307 -16.52 23.28 1.58
N GLY A 308 -17.27 24.24 2.09
CA GLY A 308 -17.60 25.51 1.45
C GLY A 308 -18.91 25.51 0.68
N VAL A 309 -19.53 24.34 0.44
CA VAL A 309 -20.82 24.22 -0.27
C VAL A 309 -21.94 24.02 0.73
N LYS A 310 -23.07 24.70 0.58
CA LYS A 310 -24.24 24.48 1.43
C LYS A 310 -25.17 23.51 0.71
N ALA A 311 -25.64 22.45 1.39
CA ALA A 311 -26.50 21.45 0.76
C ALA A 311 -27.84 22.08 0.33
N GLU A 312 -28.47 22.80 1.26
CA GLU A 312 -29.68 23.59 1.04
C GLU A 312 -29.72 24.80 1.98
N LYS A 313 -30.72 25.68 1.83
CA LYS A 313 -30.87 26.88 2.68
C LYS A 313 -30.88 26.53 4.17
N GLY A 314 -31.51 25.41 4.54
CA GLY A 314 -31.64 24.91 5.91
C GLY A 314 -30.48 24.04 6.43
N ASP A 315 -29.42 23.83 5.64
CA ASP A 315 -28.27 23.03 6.08
C ASP A 315 -27.53 23.71 7.25
N ASP A 316 -27.63 23.09 8.42
CA ASP A 316 -27.01 23.49 9.69
C ASP A 316 -25.72 22.71 10.00
N SER A 317 -25.28 21.84 9.10
CA SER A 317 -24.03 21.09 9.25
C SER A 317 -22.81 22.00 9.14
N ASN A 318 -21.64 21.51 9.59
CA ASN A 318 -20.41 22.30 9.55
C ASN A 318 -19.90 22.47 8.11
N VAL A 319 -20.30 23.55 7.46
CA VAL A 319 -19.94 23.90 6.08
C VAL A 319 -18.43 24.05 5.85
N LYS A 320 -17.62 24.23 6.90
CA LYS A 320 -16.15 24.32 6.75
C LYS A 320 -15.50 22.97 6.51
N LYS A 321 -16.25 21.87 6.64
CA LYS A 321 -15.79 20.49 6.50
C LYS A 321 -16.51 19.78 5.36
N ASP A 322 -15.80 18.82 4.76
CA ASP A 322 -16.41 17.84 3.87
C ASP A 322 -17.40 17.00 4.68
N ARG A 323 -18.53 16.66 4.06
CA ARG A 323 -19.64 15.98 4.72
C ARG A 323 -20.18 14.85 3.87
N LEU A 324 -20.49 13.75 4.55
CA LEU A 324 -21.38 12.70 4.07
C LEU A 324 -22.66 12.80 4.90
N ILE A 325 -23.76 13.23 4.29
CA ILE A 325 -25.03 13.46 4.99
C ILE A 325 -25.96 12.33 4.66
N MET A 326 -26.07 11.39 5.60
CA MET A 326 -26.96 10.23 5.50
C MET A 326 -28.42 10.68 5.41
N GLY A 327 -29.30 9.85 4.85
CA GLY A 327 -30.73 10.19 4.72
C GLY A 327 -31.01 11.38 3.80
N GLY A 328 -30.00 11.92 3.12
CA GLY A 328 -30.13 13.12 2.31
C GLY A 328 -30.38 14.40 3.11
N GLY A 329 -30.24 14.38 4.45
CA GLY A 329 -30.60 15.49 5.33
C GLY A 329 -32.06 15.47 5.82
N GLN A 330 -32.83 14.43 5.50
CA GLN A 330 -34.24 14.30 5.93
C GLN A 330 -34.40 14.23 7.46
N GLY A 331 -33.41 13.67 8.18
CA GLY A 331 -33.38 13.61 9.64
C GLY A 331 -32.60 14.78 10.29
N GLY A 332 -32.19 15.77 9.48
CA GLY A 332 -31.40 16.92 9.89
C GLY A 332 -29.96 16.86 9.37
N TYR A 333 -29.50 17.94 8.73
CA TYR A 333 -28.19 17.96 8.09
C TYR A 333 -27.04 17.81 9.09
N ALA A 334 -27.07 18.51 10.22
CA ALA A 334 -26.00 18.41 11.23
C ALA A 334 -25.97 17.05 11.95
N SER A 335 -27.13 16.49 12.29
CA SER A 335 -27.27 15.21 12.99
C SER A 335 -26.86 14.02 12.12
N GLU A 336 -27.15 14.09 10.82
CA GLU A 336 -26.84 13.02 9.85
C GLU A 336 -25.48 13.18 9.17
N ALA A 337 -24.81 14.33 9.35
CA ALA A 337 -23.50 14.58 8.78
C ALA A 337 -22.39 13.78 9.46
N TYR A 338 -21.64 13.05 8.66
CA TYR A 338 -20.34 12.50 9.01
C TYR A 338 -19.25 13.42 8.47
N TYR A 339 -18.26 13.67 9.31
CA TYR A 339 -17.09 14.46 9.01
C TYR A 339 -15.86 13.57 9.01
N ARG A 340 -14.87 13.90 8.18
CA ARG A 340 -13.58 13.22 8.22
C ARG A 340 -12.95 13.37 9.62
N ASP A 341 -12.55 12.24 10.21
CA ASP A 341 -11.82 12.16 11.49
C ASP A 341 -10.31 12.32 11.28
#